data_AF-A0A957EQT2-F1
#
_entry.id   AF-A0A957EQT2-F1
#
_cell.length_a   1.000
_cell.length_b   1.000
_cell.length_c   1.000
_cell.angle_alpha   90.00
_cell.angle_beta   90.00
_cell.angle_gamma   90.00
#
_symmetry.space_group_name_H-M   'P 1'
#
loop_
_entity.id
_entity.type
_entity.pdbx_description
1 polymer ?
#
loop_
_entity_poly.entity_id
_entity_poly.type
_entity_poly.pdbx_seq_one_letter_code
_entity_poly.pdbx_strand_id
1 'polypeptide(L)'
;MTLKADKYQELKSSLETLPHISPAQVEMWVDMQRTIDNTRDYLIRAVPDAQFNIDEAQKILGQRTYTLVFFGGTGVGKSTLINALLGRNLLPTGAVTAVTGTIVYIEQADEGEAESLVLTYWSRDEFAERVRRLCQLAQIDGFDITNDGEREQAEDDIHAAIKASEGMAKTERDEYLEILLDCIHSFENNKELYKAGTPPPQSLVLDNEESLKHLREDGFKGSNQRQIRLIKSATFRIKPRTGQPDLLMGGYLRIVDVPGLGAGMKLHETITLEEMKREDAMIVLVSDAGRQRVDEMKALTAVNWIKENRLYGLTGSDLDEAAAKIFVVVNGGNVRQAFDRLNSGLPQAEREVKEVTRYIAPNYWERYRDRGDNRPYFLVMTPSALYVQDPENAPDEFASETERIIKAFADQLGQIEASDPLHPDTKAALLALSEVPLLRERLTEFIKT
;
A
#
# COMPACT_ATOMS: atom_id res chain seq x y z
N MET A 1 50.33 23.93 11.41
CA MET A 1 51.28 23.60 10.32
C MET A 1 52.76 23.61 10.75
N THR A 2 53.12 24.17 11.91
CA THR A 2 54.51 24.38 12.35
C THR A 2 55.27 23.12 12.83
N LEU A 3 54.59 22.12 13.39
CA LEU A 3 55.23 20.89 13.94
C LEU A 3 55.78 19.91 12.89
N LYS A 4 55.23 19.89 11.66
CA LYS A 4 55.67 18.94 10.62
C LYS A 4 56.96 19.35 9.91
N ALA A 5 57.22 20.66 9.81
CA ALA A 5 58.43 21.18 9.18
C ALA A 5 59.68 20.83 10.00
N ASP A 6 59.56 20.81 11.34
CA ASP A 6 60.63 20.45 12.26
C ASP A 6 61.07 18.99 12.07
N LYS A 7 60.12 18.04 12.05
CA LYS A 7 60.42 16.60 11.96
C LYS A 7 61.26 16.22 10.72
N TYR A 8 60.97 16.82 9.55
CA TYR A 8 61.72 16.50 8.33
C TYR A 8 63.11 17.16 8.31
N GLN A 9 63.27 18.32 8.97
CA GLN A 9 64.57 18.96 9.14
C GLN A 9 65.44 18.21 10.16
N GLU A 10 64.85 17.70 11.23
CA GLU A 10 65.52 16.82 12.20
C GLU A 10 65.97 15.51 11.53
N LEU A 11 65.08 14.86 10.76
CA LEU A 11 65.43 13.66 10.00
C LEU A 11 66.56 13.93 9.01
N LYS A 12 66.48 15.02 8.25
CA LYS A 12 67.53 15.43 7.32
C LYS A 12 68.87 15.62 8.04
N SER A 13 68.86 16.39 9.13
CA SER A 13 70.06 16.65 9.94
C SER A 13 70.67 15.36 10.49
N SER A 14 69.84 14.40 10.92
CA SER A 14 70.32 13.09 11.37
C SER A 14 70.94 12.28 10.24
N LEU A 15 70.35 12.27 9.05
CA LEU A 15 70.83 11.49 7.90
C LEU A 15 72.17 12.04 7.36
N GLU A 16 72.38 13.35 7.42
CA GLU A 16 73.64 14.00 7.01
C GLU A 16 74.84 13.62 7.88
N THR A 17 74.62 13.11 9.11
CA THR A 17 75.71 12.67 10.00
C THR A 17 76.23 11.26 9.70
N LEU A 18 75.56 10.51 8.81
CA LEU A 18 75.90 9.13 8.52
C LEU A 18 77.03 9.02 7.49
N PRO A 19 78.05 8.17 7.71
CA PRO A 19 79.14 8.00 6.77
C PRO A 19 78.68 7.33 5.46
N HIS A 20 79.28 7.72 4.35
CA HIS A 20 79.02 7.17 3.00
C HIS A 20 77.63 7.42 2.41
N ILE A 21 76.90 8.45 2.88
CA ILE A 21 75.63 8.89 2.28
C ILE A 21 75.84 10.19 1.50
N SER A 22 75.33 10.23 0.27
CA SER A 22 75.37 11.45 -0.56
C SER A 22 74.21 12.39 -0.25
N PRO A 23 74.36 13.71 -0.45
CA PRO A 23 73.26 14.67 -0.26
C PRO A 23 71.99 14.34 -1.07
N ALA A 24 72.15 13.76 -2.28
CA ALA A 24 71.03 13.32 -3.10
C ALA A 24 70.24 12.17 -2.47
N GLN A 25 70.92 11.24 -1.79
CA GLN A 25 70.27 10.14 -1.07
C GLN A 25 69.51 10.64 0.16
N VAL A 26 70.05 11.63 0.87
CA VAL A 26 69.36 12.26 2.01
C VAL A 26 68.04 12.89 1.57
N GLU A 27 68.06 13.72 0.52
CA GLU A 27 66.84 14.35 -0.01
C GLU A 27 65.81 13.31 -0.46
N MET A 28 66.25 12.27 -1.19
CA MET A 28 65.38 11.20 -1.65
C MET A 28 64.68 10.48 -0.48
N TRP A 29 65.39 10.19 0.60
CA TRP A 29 64.81 9.49 1.75
C TRP A 29 63.87 10.38 2.58
N VAL A 30 64.19 11.68 2.71
CA VAL A 30 63.30 12.65 3.35
C VAL A 30 62.00 12.80 2.54
N ASP A 31 62.09 12.83 1.21
CA ASP A 31 60.92 12.91 0.35
C ASP A 31 60.08 11.62 0.37
N MET A 32 60.73 10.45 0.41
CA MET A 32 60.03 9.18 0.66
C MET A 32 59.30 9.18 2.00
N GLN A 33 59.94 9.62 3.09
CA GLN A 33 59.29 9.69 4.41
C GLN A 33 58.10 10.65 4.38
N ARG A 34 58.22 11.79 3.70
CA ARG A 34 57.13 12.76 3.53
C ARG A 34 55.97 12.15 2.75
N THR A 35 56.27 11.40 1.69
CA THR A 35 55.27 10.69 0.89
C THR A 35 54.55 9.64 1.75
N ILE A 36 55.28 8.84 2.51
CA ILE A 36 54.72 7.83 3.43
C ILE A 36 53.81 8.49 4.47
N ASP A 37 54.28 9.56 5.13
CA ASP A 37 53.50 10.27 6.16
C ASP A 37 52.22 10.90 5.56
N ASN A 38 52.30 11.47 4.35
CA ASN A 38 51.14 12.03 3.66
C ASN A 38 50.13 10.96 3.23
N THR A 39 50.59 9.83 2.69
CA THR A 39 49.74 8.70 2.33
C THR A 39 49.07 8.10 3.57
N ARG A 40 49.82 7.96 4.68
CA ARG A 40 49.29 7.50 5.96
C ARG A 40 48.20 8.44 6.48
N ASP A 41 48.45 9.75 6.48
CA ASP A 41 47.47 10.73 6.95
C ASP A 41 46.22 10.78 6.07
N TYR A 42 46.38 10.62 4.76
CA TYR A 42 45.26 10.49 3.83
C TYR A 42 44.44 9.23 4.15
N LEU A 43 45.08 8.07 4.32
CA LEU A 43 44.39 6.81 4.64
C LEU A 43 43.69 6.86 6.01
N ILE A 44 44.31 7.48 7.02
CA ILE A 44 43.69 7.65 8.35
C ILE A 44 42.41 8.48 8.28
N ARG A 45 42.29 9.41 7.32
CA ARG A 45 41.09 10.24 7.13
C ARG A 45 40.08 9.59 6.19
N ALA A 46 40.53 9.13 5.03
CA ALA A 46 39.68 8.62 3.97
C ALA A 46 39.04 7.26 4.29
N VAL A 47 39.72 6.39 5.05
CA VAL A 47 39.20 5.05 5.37
C VAL A 47 38.01 5.12 6.34
N PRO A 48 38.05 5.86 7.46
CA PRO A 48 36.88 6.02 8.31
C PRO A 48 35.69 6.69 7.61
N ASP A 49 35.93 7.70 6.77
CA ASP A 49 34.87 8.37 6.00
C ASP A 49 34.23 7.40 4.98
N ALA A 50 35.04 6.59 4.30
CA ALA A 50 34.55 5.56 3.39
C ALA A 50 33.79 4.45 4.13
N GLN A 51 34.29 4.02 5.30
CA GLN A 51 33.62 3.02 6.14
C GLN A 51 32.28 3.57 6.66
N PHE A 52 32.25 4.81 7.12
CA PHE A 52 31.02 5.50 7.54
C PHE A 52 30.01 5.59 6.39
N ASN A 53 30.45 5.98 5.19
CA ASN A 53 29.59 6.03 4.01
C ASN A 53 29.08 4.65 3.58
N ILE A 54 29.89 3.59 3.74
CA ILE A 54 29.47 2.21 3.48
C ILE A 54 28.47 1.74 4.55
N ASP A 55 28.71 2.03 5.82
CA ASP A 55 27.80 1.66 6.92
C ASP A 55 26.48 2.43 6.82
N GLU A 56 26.52 3.70 6.40
CA GLU A 56 25.34 4.52 6.11
C GLU A 56 24.60 4.00 4.88
N ALA A 57 25.32 3.68 3.79
CA ALA A 57 24.74 3.04 2.61
C ALA A 57 24.15 1.66 2.94
N GLN A 58 24.80 0.87 3.81
CA GLN A 58 24.31 -0.42 4.29
C GLN A 58 23.09 -0.27 5.20
N LYS A 59 23.02 0.79 6.01
CA LYS A 59 21.80 1.13 6.77
C LYS A 59 20.67 1.55 5.82
N ILE A 60 20.95 2.39 4.83
CA ILE A 60 19.97 2.81 3.81
C ILE A 60 19.48 1.61 2.98
N LEU A 61 20.39 0.71 2.61
CA LEU A 61 20.06 -0.53 1.89
C LEU A 61 19.34 -1.54 2.79
N GLY A 62 19.73 -1.64 4.06
CA GLY A 62 19.08 -2.49 5.08
C GLY A 62 17.73 -1.96 5.55
N GLN A 63 17.40 -0.70 5.25
CA GLN A 63 16.11 -0.06 5.54
C GLN A 63 15.19 0.04 4.31
N ARG A 64 15.51 -0.60 3.19
CA ARG A 64 14.56 -0.66 2.07
C ARG A 64 13.37 -1.53 2.47
N THR A 65 12.33 -0.88 2.95
CA THR A 65 11.00 -1.45 3.09
C THR A 65 10.41 -1.61 1.70
N TYR A 66 10.21 -2.85 1.27
CA TYR A 66 9.47 -3.19 0.07
C TYR A 66 8.03 -2.69 0.22
N THR A 67 7.47 -2.11 -0.83
CA THR A 67 6.11 -1.57 -0.84
C THR A 67 5.23 -2.38 -1.78
N LEU A 68 4.21 -3.04 -1.23
CA LEU A 68 3.19 -3.78 -1.96
C LEU A 68 1.87 -3.01 -1.99
N VAL A 69 1.47 -2.52 -3.17
CA VAL A 69 0.28 -1.66 -3.32
C VAL A 69 -0.90 -2.45 -3.90
N PHE A 70 -2.09 -2.28 -3.32
CA PHE A 70 -3.31 -2.95 -3.76
C PHE A 70 -4.21 -2.01 -4.58
N PHE A 71 -4.32 -2.26 -5.88
CA PHE A 71 -5.15 -1.53 -6.82
C PHE A 71 -6.42 -2.28 -7.20
N GLY A 72 -7.50 -1.54 -7.50
CA GLY A 72 -8.77 -2.11 -7.96
C GLY A 72 -9.96 -1.20 -7.62
N GLY A 73 -11.06 -1.41 -8.35
CA GLY A 73 -12.28 -0.63 -8.18
C GLY A 73 -12.84 -0.67 -6.75
N THR A 74 -13.60 0.35 -6.36
CA THR A 74 -14.29 0.34 -5.06
C THR A 74 -15.23 -0.86 -4.95
N GLY A 75 -15.14 -1.60 -3.83
CA GLY A 75 -15.99 -2.77 -3.58
C GLY A 75 -15.50 -4.10 -4.18
N VAL A 76 -14.35 -4.13 -4.88
CA VAL A 76 -13.80 -5.37 -5.47
C VAL A 76 -13.29 -6.38 -4.42
N GLY A 77 -13.14 -5.95 -3.17
CA GLY A 77 -12.66 -6.80 -2.06
C GLY A 77 -11.17 -6.65 -1.72
N LYS A 78 -10.55 -5.48 -1.98
CA LYS A 78 -9.12 -5.23 -1.65
C LYS A 78 -8.82 -5.46 -0.17
N SER A 79 -9.57 -4.81 0.71
CA SER A 79 -9.38 -4.93 2.16
C SER A 79 -9.64 -6.36 2.65
N THR A 80 -10.61 -7.07 2.05
CA THR A 80 -10.85 -8.50 2.32
C THR A 80 -9.67 -9.38 1.88
N LEU A 81 -9.06 -9.11 0.72
CA LEU A 81 -7.86 -9.81 0.27
C LEU A 81 -6.67 -9.54 1.19
N ILE A 82 -6.46 -8.30 1.62
CA ILE A 82 -5.40 -7.94 2.56
C ILE A 82 -5.58 -8.71 3.87
N ASN A 83 -6.79 -8.73 4.43
CA ASN A 83 -7.10 -9.51 5.63
C ASN A 83 -6.82 -11.01 5.44
N ALA A 84 -7.23 -11.58 4.31
CA ALA A 84 -6.99 -12.99 3.99
C ALA A 84 -5.49 -13.30 3.80
N LEU A 85 -4.72 -12.39 3.20
CA LEU A 85 -3.27 -12.49 3.04
C LEU A 85 -2.53 -12.37 4.39
N LEU A 86 -3.04 -11.57 5.31
CA LEU A 86 -2.54 -11.46 6.69
C LEU A 86 -3.02 -12.58 7.62
N GLY A 87 -4.06 -13.33 7.22
CA GLY A 87 -4.68 -14.38 8.05
C GLY A 87 -5.42 -13.85 9.28
N ARG A 88 -5.83 -12.57 9.23
CA ARG A 88 -6.49 -11.82 10.32
C ARG A 88 -7.49 -10.82 9.74
N ASN A 89 -8.65 -10.70 10.36
CA ASN A 89 -9.60 -9.63 10.04
C ASN A 89 -9.14 -8.30 10.67
N LEU A 90 -8.38 -7.50 9.92
CA LEU A 90 -7.78 -6.24 10.38
C LEU A 90 -8.56 -5.03 9.86
N LEU A 91 -8.66 -4.92 8.53
CA LEU A 91 -9.32 -3.81 7.87
C LEU A 91 -10.84 -4.01 7.88
N PRO A 92 -11.65 -2.94 8.06
CA PRO A 92 -13.09 -3.03 7.91
C PRO A 92 -13.48 -3.59 6.52
N THR A 93 -14.28 -4.65 6.50
CA THR A 93 -14.79 -5.29 5.28
C THR A 93 -16.28 -4.99 5.10
N GLY A 94 -16.70 -4.64 3.87
CA GLY A 94 -18.11 -4.40 3.51
C GLY A 94 -18.31 -3.09 2.75
N ALA A 95 -19.39 -3.00 1.96
CA ALA A 95 -19.69 -1.79 1.16
C ALA A 95 -20.16 -0.60 2.03
N VAL A 96 -20.77 -0.88 3.18
CA VAL A 96 -21.28 0.14 4.13
C VAL A 96 -20.20 0.62 5.10
N THR A 97 -19.23 -0.25 5.40
CA THR A 97 -18.12 -0.05 6.35
C THR A 97 -16.80 0.33 5.68
N ALA A 98 -16.84 0.60 4.36
CA ALA A 98 -15.65 0.80 3.56
C ALA A 98 -14.81 1.97 4.07
N VAL A 99 -13.48 1.77 4.12
CA VAL A 99 -12.51 2.84 4.36
C VAL A 99 -12.35 3.62 3.04
N THR A 100 -13.32 4.48 2.73
CA THR A 100 -13.28 5.27 1.49
C THR A 100 -12.57 6.60 1.72
N GLY A 101 -11.48 6.81 0.98
CA GLY A 101 -10.78 8.09 0.95
C GLY A 101 -9.77 8.30 2.08
N THR A 102 -9.10 7.23 2.52
CA THR A 102 -7.87 7.33 3.32
C THR A 102 -6.93 6.22 2.87
N ILE A 103 -5.65 6.53 2.68
CA ILE A 103 -4.65 5.51 2.36
C ILE A 103 -4.30 4.77 3.64
N VAL A 104 -4.31 3.45 3.57
CA VAL A 104 -4.00 2.59 4.70
C VAL A 104 -2.65 1.93 4.48
N TYR A 105 -1.76 2.12 5.45
CA TYR A 105 -0.48 1.44 5.54
C TYR A 105 -0.59 0.31 6.57
N ILE A 106 0.04 -0.82 6.28
CA ILE A 106 0.19 -1.91 7.24
C ILE A 106 1.67 -2.24 7.33
N GLU A 107 2.17 -2.15 8.55
CA GLU A 107 3.57 -2.30 8.89
C GLU A 107 3.71 -3.20 10.11
N GLN A 108 4.91 -3.75 10.26
CA GLN A 108 5.22 -4.51 11.45
C GLN A 108 5.51 -3.57 12.63
N ALA A 109 4.91 -3.86 13.78
CA ALA A 109 5.28 -3.23 15.04
C ALA A 109 6.65 -3.75 15.50
N ASP A 110 7.47 -2.86 16.05
CA ASP A 110 8.80 -3.22 16.55
C ASP A 110 8.72 -4.18 17.74
N GLU A 111 9.82 -4.90 18.00
CA GLU A 111 9.88 -5.83 19.12
C GLU A 111 9.67 -5.08 20.45
N GLY A 112 8.64 -5.48 21.20
CA GLY A 112 8.25 -4.85 22.47
C GLY A 112 7.21 -3.73 22.34
N GLU A 113 6.90 -3.22 21.15
CA GLU A 113 5.82 -2.24 20.96
C GLU A 113 4.44 -2.91 20.96
N ALA A 114 3.39 -2.22 21.42
CA ALA A 114 2.01 -2.72 21.28
C ALA A 114 1.48 -2.49 19.86
N GLU A 115 0.50 -3.29 19.43
CA GLU A 115 -0.18 -3.02 18.17
C GLU A 115 -0.95 -1.70 18.26
N SER A 116 -0.90 -0.91 17.19
CA SER A 116 -1.50 0.42 17.18
C SER A 116 -2.03 0.80 15.81
N LEU A 117 -3.00 1.72 15.83
CA LEU A 117 -3.48 2.44 14.66
C LEU A 117 -3.02 3.89 14.77
N VAL A 118 -2.10 4.30 13.91
CA VAL A 118 -1.58 5.66 13.88
C VAL A 118 -2.29 6.46 12.79
N LEU A 119 -3.07 7.46 13.19
CA LEU A 119 -3.74 8.39 12.30
C LEU A 119 -2.83 9.59 12.01
N THR A 120 -2.56 9.85 10.75
CA THR A 120 -1.85 11.06 10.31
C THR A 120 -2.85 12.00 9.66
N TYR A 121 -2.78 13.27 10.02
CA TYR A 121 -3.72 14.30 9.55
C TYR A 121 -3.13 15.11 8.42
N TRP A 122 -4.02 15.68 7.60
CA TRP A 122 -3.64 16.72 6.66
C TRP A 122 -3.14 17.95 7.41
N SER A 123 -2.20 18.68 6.83
CA SER A 123 -1.98 20.07 7.25
C SER A 123 -3.17 20.94 6.86
N ARG A 124 -3.27 22.13 7.46
CA ARG A 124 -4.34 23.09 7.15
C ARG A 124 -4.35 23.45 5.66
N ASP A 125 -3.18 23.68 5.07
CA ASP A 125 -3.05 24.10 3.68
C ASP A 125 -3.39 22.96 2.70
N GLU A 126 -2.89 21.74 2.96
CA GLU A 126 -3.22 20.55 2.16
C GLU A 126 -4.72 20.24 2.22
N PHE A 127 -5.34 20.39 3.40
CA PHE A 127 -6.77 20.18 3.57
C PHE A 127 -7.59 21.23 2.83
N ALA A 128 -7.18 22.50 2.88
CA ALA A 128 -7.83 23.57 2.12
C ALA A 128 -7.73 23.36 0.61
N GLU A 129 -6.56 22.94 0.09
CA GLU A 129 -6.40 22.60 -1.33
C GLU A 129 -7.32 21.45 -1.74
N ARG A 130 -7.42 20.42 -0.89
CA ARG A 130 -8.34 19.30 -1.10
C ARG A 130 -9.79 19.74 -1.16
N VAL A 131 -10.24 20.64 -0.26
CA VAL A 131 -11.60 21.20 -0.28
C VAL A 131 -11.85 21.99 -1.57
N ARG A 132 -10.89 22.81 -2.03
CA ARG A 132 -11.03 23.53 -3.31
C ARG A 132 -11.17 22.57 -4.49
N ARG A 133 -10.44 21.45 -4.49
CA ARG A 133 -10.58 20.40 -5.52
C ARG A 133 -11.97 19.75 -5.47
N LEU A 134 -12.51 19.50 -4.28
CA LEU A 134 -13.88 19.03 -4.10
C LEU A 134 -14.92 20.03 -4.65
N CYS A 135 -14.76 21.33 -4.41
CA CYS A 135 -15.62 22.36 -4.96
C CYS A 135 -15.67 22.31 -6.50
N GLN A 136 -14.51 22.14 -7.15
CA GLN A 136 -14.41 22.00 -8.60
C GLN A 136 -15.16 20.75 -9.11
N LEU A 137 -15.00 19.61 -8.43
CA LEU A 137 -15.70 18.36 -8.78
C LEU A 137 -17.22 18.47 -8.56
N ALA A 138 -17.63 19.18 -7.50
CA ALA A 138 -19.03 19.46 -7.18
C ALA A 138 -19.64 20.58 -8.04
N GLN A 139 -18.84 21.27 -8.86
CA GLN A 139 -19.25 22.41 -9.68
C GLN A 139 -19.91 23.52 -8.84
N ILE A 140 -19.24 23.90 -7.75
CA ILE A 140 -19.60 25.04 -6.91
C ILE A 140 -18.43 26.01 -6.82
N ASP A 141 -18.69 27.23 -6.39
CA ASP A 141 -17.63 28.20 -6.12
C ASP A 141 -16.71 27.69 -4.99
N GLY A 142 -15.41 27.88 -5.18
CA GLY A 142 -14.42 27.50 -4.19
C GLY A 142 -14.46 28.45 -2.99
N PHE A 143 -14.28 27.90 -1.79
CA PHE A 143 -14.21 28.67 -0.55
C PHE A 143 -12.98 28.26 0.26
N ASP A 144 -12.54 29.14 1.15
CA ASP A 144 -11.49 28.84 2.12
C ASP A 144 -12.09 28.16 3.36
N ILE A 145 -11.84 26.85 3.49
CA ILE A 145 -12.24 26.07 4.67
C ILE A 145 -11.67 26.64 5.98
N THR A 146 -10.65 27.49 5.95
CA THR A 146 -10.05 28.06 7.16
C THR A 146 -10.72 29.37 7.60
N ASN A 147 -11.51 29.99 6.73
CA ASN A 147 -12.25 31.22 7.00
C ASN A 147 -13.66 30.90 7.51
N ASP A 148 -13.98 31.36 8.72
CA ASP A 148 -15.28 31.08 9.36
C ASP A 148 -16.48 31.57 8.53
N GLY A 149 -16.42 32.78 7.97
CA GLY A 149 -17.53 33.34 7.22
C GLY A 149 -17.74 32.70 5.85
N GLU A 150 -16.65 32.35 5.17
CA GLU A 150 -16.73 31.62 3.90
C GLU A 150 -17.26 30.19 4.10
N ARG A 151 -16.90 29.54 5.20
CA ARG A 151 -17.44 28.22 5.53
C ARG A 151 -18.94 28.25 5.82
N GLU A 152 -19.40 29.20 6.63
CA GLU A 152 -20.82 29.35 6.96
C GLU A 152 -21.66 29.59 5.70
N GLN A 153 -21.19 30.49 4.82
CA GLN A 153 -21.85 30.73 3.53
C GLN A 153 -21.85 29.47 2.64
N ALA A 154 -20.72 28.77 2.55
CA ALA A 154 -20.62 27.55 1.74
C ALA A 154 -21.53 26.43 2.27
N GLU A 155 -21.67 26.29 3.60
CA GLU A 155 -22.58 25.33 4.22
C GLU A 155 -24.04 25.60 3.81
N ASP A 156 -24.49 26.86 3.90
CA ASP A 156 -25.82 27.28 3.46
C ASP A 156 -26.05 27.03 1.96
N ASP A 157 -25.07 27.38 1.12
CA ASP A 157 -25.15 27.20 -0.34
C ASP A 157 -25.23 25.70 -0.71
N ILE A 158 -24.43 24.86 -0.06
CA ILE A 158 -24.44 23.40 -0.29
C ILE A 158 -25.78 22.81 0.18
N HIS A 159 -26.30 23.21 1.34
CA HIS A 159 -27.61 22.77 1.80
C HIS A 159 -28.73 23.16 0.83
N ALA A 160 -28.70 24.38 0.30
CA ALA A 160 -29.65 24.83 -0.72
C ALA A 160 -29.53 23.99 -2.01
N ALA A 161 -28.31 23.67 -2.45
CA ALA A 161 -28.07 22.84 -3.63
C ALA A 161 -28.60 21.41 -3.46
N ILE A 162 -28.32 20.77 -2.31
CA ILE A 162 -28.82 19.41 -2.01
C ILE A 162 -30.35 19.41 -1.95
N LYS A 163 -30.95 20.42 -1.32
CA LYS A 163 -32.41 20.55 -1.22
C LYS A 163 -33.06 20.79 -2.60
N ALA A 164 -32.41 21.51 -3.50
CA ALA A 164 -32.91 21.73 -4.86
C ALA A 164 -32.95 20.42 -5.68
N SER A 165 -32.09 19.45 -5.35
CA SER A 165 -32.05 18.12 -5.96
C SER A 165 -32.92 17.08 -5.21
N GLU A 166 -33.64 17.48 -4.17
CA GLU A 166 -34.49 16.60 -3.37
C GLU A 166 -35.61 15.98 -4.23
N GLY A 167 -35.74 14.65 -4.20
CA GLY A 167 -36.69 13.91 -5.03
C GLY A 167 -36.18 13.49 -6.42
N MET A 168 -34.95 13.87 -6.79
CA MET A 168 -34.27 13.36 -7.99
C MET A 168 -33.39 12.14 -7.68
N ALA A 169 -32.94 11.43 -8.73
CA ALA A 169 -31.96 10.36 -8.57
C ALA A 169 -30.60 10.95 -8.16
N LYS A 170 -29.99 10.38 -7.11
CA LYS A 170 -28.71 10.82 -6.58
C LYS A 170 -27.61 10.70 -7.63
N THR A 171 -26.85 11.77 -7.81
CA THR A 171 -25.75 11.90 -8.77
C THR A 171 -24.39 11.89 -8.08
N GLU A 172 -23.29 11.71 -8.84
CA GLU A 172 -21.92 11.90 -8.30
C GLU A 172 -21.73 13.30 -7.71
N ARG A 173 -22.38 14.32 -8.28
CA ARG A 173 -22.33 15.69 -7.76
C ARG A 173 -22.87 15.75 -6.33
N ASP A 174 -23.99 15.08 -6.07
CA ASP A 174 -24.61 15.05 -4.75
C ASP A 174 -23.70 14.35 -3.72
N GLU A 175 -22.95 13.32 -4.14
CA GLU A 175 -21.93 12.69 -3.28
C GLU A 175 -20.79 13.68 -2.94
N TYR A 176 -20.29 14.46 -3.90
CA TYR A 176 -19.26 15.46 -3.61
C TYR A 176 -19.78 16.56 -2.67
N LEU A 177 -21.04 16.99 -2.83
CA LEU A 177 -21.68 17.98 -1.94
C LEU A 177 -21.82 17.45 -0.51
N GLU A 178 -22.24 16.18 -0.34
CA GLU A 178 -22.29 15.54 0.98
C GLU A 178 -20.89 15.43 1.61
N ILE A 179 -19.86 15.09 0.83
CA ILE A 179 -18.47 15.05 1.29
C ILE A 179 -17.98 16.45 1.72
N LEU A 180 -18.38 17.51 1.00
CA LEU A 180 -18.03 18.89 1.34
C LEU A 180 -18.63 19.33 2.67
N LEU A 181 -19.93 19.09 2.91
CA LEU A 181 -20.56 19.35 4.21
C LEU A 181 -19.83 18.62 5.33
N ASP A 182 -19.50 17.37 5.07
CA ASP A 182 -18.80 16.53 6.03
C ASP A 182 -17.36 17.04 6.32
N CYS A 183 -16.67 17.60 5.32
CA CYS A 183 -15.40 18.32 5.52
C CYS A 183 -15.59 19.58 6.40
N ILE A 184 -16.63 20.38 6.16
CA ILE A 184 -16.96 21.58 6.95
C ILE A 184 -17.20 21.19 8.41
N HIS A 185 -18.10 20.25 8.67
CA HIS A 185 -18.44 19.81 10.02
C HIS A 185 -17.25 19.14 10.73
N SER A 186 -16.48 18.32 10.02
CA SER A 186 -15.29 17.69 10.59
C SER A 186 -14.24 18.74 10.99
N PHE A 187 -14.00 19.74 10.15
CA PHE A 187 -13.05 20.82 10.47
C PHE A 187 -13.54 21.68 11.63
N GLU A 188 -14.81 22.08 11.63
CA GLU A 188 -15.42 22.91 12.67
C GLU A 188 -15.33 22.24 14.05
N ASN A 189 -15.72 20.97 14.14
CA ASN A 189 -15.69 20.21 15.39
C ASN A 189 -14.28 19.91 15.91
N ASN A 190 -13.26 20.01 15.03
CA ASN A 190 -11.87 19.66 15.37
C ASN A 190 -10.89 20.82 15.17
N LYS A 191 -11.35 22.08 15.16
CA LYS A 191 -10.50 23.29 14.98
C LYS A 191 -9.30 23.33 15.92
N GLU A 192 -9.47 22.83 17.14
CA GLU A 192 -8.42 22.77 18.17
C GLU A 192 -7.21 21.96 17.71
N LEU A 193 -7.40 20.89 16.92
CA LEU A 193 -6.31 20.07 16.38
C LEU A 193 -5.35 20.89 15.51
N TYR A 194 -5.86 21.94 14.86
CA TYR A 194 -5.12 22.77 13.90
C TYR A 194 -4.60 24.08 14.49
N LYS A 195 -4.66 24.29 15.81
CA LYS A 195 -4.15 25.52 16.44
C LYS A 195 -2.62 25.64 16.39
N ALA A 196 -1.91 24.52 16.47
CA ALA A 196 -0.45 24.46 16.48
C ALA A 196 0.16 24.22 15.09
N GLY A 197 -0.63 24.37 14.01
CA GLY A 197 -0.21 24.03 12.64
C GLY A 197 -0.72 22.65 12.23
N THR A 198 0.16 21.82 11.64
CA THR A 198 -0.17 20.45 11.26
C THR A 198 -0.40 19.60 12.52
N PRO A 199 -1.55 18.92 12.66
CA PRO A 199 -1.80 18.08 13.82
C PRO A 199 -0.74 16.96 13.93
N PRO A 200 -0.21 16.67 15.12
CA PRO A 200 0.69 15.54 15.30
C PRO A 200 -0.07 14.21 15.05
N PRO A 201 0.63 13.13 14.66
CA PRO A 201 0.00 11.83 14.52
C PRO A 201 -0.65 11.36 15.82
N GLN A 202 -1.85 10.78 15.72
CA GLN A 202 -2.57 10.21 16.86
C GLN A 202 -2.41 8.69 16.87
N SER A 203 -1.81 8.15 17.93
CA SER A 203 -1.72 6.70 18.13
C SER A 203 -2.92 6.19 18.92
N LEU A 204 -3.64 5.23 18.36
CA LEU A 204 -4.79 4.56 18.95
C LEU A 204 -4.47 3.10 19.23
N VAL A 205 -5.03 2.56 20.31
CA VAL A 205 -4.88 1.13 20.64
C VAL A 205 -5.75 0.31 19.68
N LEU A 206 -5.16 -0.68 19.01
CA LEU A 206 -5.85 -1.43 17.97
C LEU A 206 -7.01 -2.30 18.50
N ASP A 207 -6.86 -2.86 19.70
CA ASP A 207 -7.87 -3.71 20.35
C ASP A 207 -9.12 -2.95 20.81
N ASN A 208 -9.11 -1.61 20.76
CA ASN A 208 -10.30 -0.82 21.03
C ASN A 208 -11.16 -0.74 19.75
N GLU A 209 -12.38 -1.28 19.82
CA GLU A 209 -13.34 -1.24 18.71
C GLU A 209 -13.63 0.19 18.21
N GLU A 210 -13.52 1.21 19.08
CA GLU A 210 -13.71 2.61 18.69
C GLU A 210 -12.60 3.13 17.78
N SER A 211 -11.39 2.58 17.85
CA SER A 211 -10.25 3.00 17.02
C SER A 211 -10.57 2.83 15.54
N LEU A 212 -11.16 1.69 15.17
CA LEU A 212 -11.57 1.41 13.79
C LEU A 212 -12.73 2.27 13.32
N LYS A 213 -13.59 2.76 14.23
CA LYS A 213 -14.71 3.65 13.85
C LYS A 213 -14.21 4.97 13.25
N HIS A 214 -12.99 5.42 13.54
CA HIS A 214 -12.42 6.62 12.90
C HIS A 214 -12.12 6.44 11.41
N LEU A 215 -12.04 5.20 10.91
CA LEU A 215 -11.74 4.88 9.51
C LEU A 215 -12.95 4.43 8.70
N ARG A 216 -14.13 4.29 9.32
CA ARG A 216 -15.36 3.88 8.63
C ARG A 216 -16.20 5.09 8.23
N GLU A 217 -16.84 5.04 7.07
CA GLU A 217 -17.70 6.14 6.59
C GLU A 217 -18.93 6.42 7.46
N ASP A 218 -19.52 5.34 7.98
CA ASP A 218 -20.62 5.37 8.95
C ASP A 218 -20.14 5.68 10.38
N GLY A 219 -18.85 5.55 10.62
CA GLY A 219 -18.21 5.82 11.89
C GLY A 219 -18.40 7.26 12.36
N PHE A 220 -18.89 7.42 13.59
CA PHE A 220 -19.12 8.71 14.23
C PHE A 220 -19.99 9.70 13.42
N LYS A 221 -20.76 9.22 12.42
CA LYS A 221 -21.59 10.07 11.56
C LYS A 221 -22.61 10.85 12.40
N GLY A 222 -22.66 12.17 12.20
CA GLY A 222 -23.53 13.07 12.96
C GLY A 222 -23.05 13.37 14.39
N SER A 223 -21.84 12.97 14.77
CA SER A 223 -21.24 13.29 16.07
C SER A 223 -20.04 14.22 15.92
N ASN A 224 -19.70 14.92 17.00
CA ASN A 224 -18.53 15.80 17.04
C ASN A 224 -17.19 15.05 17.06
N GLN A 225 -17.21 13.72 17.16
CA GLN A 225 -16.02 12.85 17.12
C GLN A 225 -15.63 12.45 15.68
N ARG A 226 -16.43 12.86 14.70
CA ARG A 226 -16.18 12.54 13.29
C ARG A 226 -14.94 13.27 12.79
N GLN A 227 -13.99 12.50 12.25
CA GLN A 227 -12.71 13.04 11.78
C GLN A 227 -12.15 12.39 10.50
N ILE A 228 -12.83 11.39 9.91
CA ILE A 228 -12.30 10.63 8.76
C ILE A 228 -11.86 11.52 7.57
N ARG A 229 -12.52 12.66 7.35
CA ARG A 229 -12.13 13.62 6.28
C ARG A 229 -10.81 14.36 6.54
N LEU A 230 -10.43 14.47 7.81
CA LEU A 230 -9.20 15.13 8.24
C LEU A 230 -8.00 14.18 8.24
N ILE A 231 -8.26 12.87 8.16
CA ILE A 231 -7.21 11.85 8.14
C ILE A 231 -6.61 11.80 6.72
N LYS A 232 -5.29 11.96 6.66
CA LYS A 232 -4.49 11.80 5.44
C LYS A 232 -4.18 10.34 5.18
N SER A 233 -3.74 9.64 6.22
CA SER A 233 -3.44 8.23 6.18
C SER A 233 -3.62 7.56 7.53
N ALA A 234 -3.78 6.25 7.49
CA ALA A 234 -3.92 5.39 8.66
C ALA A 234 -2.83 4.31 8.58
N THR A 235 -2.02 4.17 9.63
CA THR A 235 -0.96 3.15 9.68
C THR A 235 -1.28 2.14 10.76
N PHE A 236 -1.54 0.91 10.35
CA PHE A 236 -1.67 -0.23 11.25
C PHE A 236 -0.28 -0.79 11.52
N ARG A 237 0.17 -0.68 12.77
CA ARG A 237 1.38 -1.35 13.25
C ARG A 237 0.94 -2.62 13.95
N ILE A 238 1.17 -3.77 13.31
CA ILE A 238 0.68 -5.07 13.77
C ILE A 238 1.83 -6.03 14.04
N LYS A 239 1.57 -7.06 14.85
CA LYS A 239 2.48 -8.17 15.07
C LYS A 239 2.06 -9.37 14.22
N PRO A 240 3.02 -10.14 13.68
CA PRO A 240 2.72 -11.41 13.03
C PRO A 240 1.98 -12.34 14.00
N ARG A 241 0.95 -13.03 13.52
CA ARG A 241 0.24 -14.05 14.32
C ARG A 241 1.12 -15.28 14.49
N THR A 242 1.18 -15.80 15.72
CA THR A 242 1.94 -17.02 16.01
C THR A 242 1.37 -18.20 15.21
N GLY A 243 2.23 -18.92 14.48
CA GLY A 243 1.84 -20.08 13.67
C GLY A 243 1.26 -19.76 12.29
N GLN A 244 1.21 -18.48 11.90
CA GLN A 244 0.89 -18.07 10.53
C GLN A 244 2.14 -17.55 9.80
N PRO A 245 2.30 -17.78 8.49
CA PRO A 245 3.39 -17.20 7.72
C PRO A 245 3.34 -15.66 7.76
N ASP A 246 4.46 -15.04 8.13
CA ASP A 246 4.58 -13.59 8.21
C ASP A 246 4.79 -12.98 6.82
N LEU A 247 3.75 -12.32 6.30
CA LEU A 247 3.85 -11.58 5.04
C LEU A 247 4.66 -10.28 5.19
N LEU A 248 4.73 -9.68 6.39
CA LEU A 248 5.46 -8.42 6.62
C LEU A 248 6.98 -8.63 6.67
N MET A 249 7.43 -9.88 6.59
CA MET A 249 8.83 -10.30 6.49
C MET A 249 9.72 -9.70 7.57
N GLY A 250 9.29 -9.61 8.83
CA GLY A 250 10.11 -8.98 9.86
C GLY A 250 10.27 -7.45 9.70
N GLY A 251 9.31 -6.79 9.05
CA GLY A 251 9.29 -5.34 8.82
C GLY A 251 9.89 -4.89 7.48
N TYR A 252 10.36 -5.82 6.64
CA TYR A 252 10.87 -5.49 5.31
C TYR A 252 9.77 -5.27 4.27
N LEU A 253 8.51 -5.64 4.54
CA LEU A 253 7.38 -5.36 3.65
C LEU A 253 6.35 -4.45 4.32
N ARG A 254 6.00 -3.37 3.61
CA ARG A 254 4.85 -2.50 3.88
C ARG A 254 3.75 -2.81 2.86
N ILE A 255 2.54 -2.99 3.35
CA ILE A 255 1.35 -3.11 2.50
C ILE A 255 0.65 -1.76 2.44
N VAL A 256 0.17 -1.38 1.26
CA VAL A 256 -0.57 -0.14 1.02
C VAL A 256 -1.93 -0.46 0.38
N ASP A 257 -3.01 -0.18 1.10
CA ASP A 257 -4.37 -0.18 0.53
C ASP A 257 -4.67 1.23 0.02
N VAL A 258 -4.78 1.37 -1.31
CA VAL A 258 -5.16 2.65 -1.93
C VAL A 258 -6.68 2.72 -2.10
N PRO A 259 -7.31 3.89 -1.87
CA PRO A 259 -8.72 4.09 -2.14
C PRO A 259 -9.11 3.63 -3.56
N GLY A 260 -10.25 2.95 -3.69
CA GLY A 260 -10.69 2.40 -4.98
C GLY A 260 -10.96 3.47 -6.05
N LEU A 261 -10.79 3.09 -7.32
CA LEU A 261 -11.01 3.96 -8.48
C LEU A 261 -12.48 4.43 -8.50
N GLY A 262 -12.67 5.74 -8.30
CA GLY A 262 -13.95 6.43 -8.12
C GLY A 262 -13.73 7.83 -7.57
N ALA A 263 -14.79 8.46 -7.02
CA ALA A 263 -14.70 9.77 -6.35
C ALA A 263 -13.56 9.83 -5.31
N GLY A 264 -13.39 8.75 -4.53
CA GLY A 264 -12.29 8.60 -3.57
C GLY A 264 -10.90 8.66 -4.21
N MET A 265 -10.66 8.01 -5.36
CA MET A 265 -9.35 8.07 -6.00
C MET A 265 -9.06 9.44 -6.64
N LYS A 266 -10.06 10.11 -7.22
CA LYS A 266 -9.89 11.50 -7.70
C LYS A 266 -9.47 12.43 -6.57
N LEU A 267 -9.87 12.15 -5.33
CA LEU A 267 -9.48 12.94 -4.17
C LEU A 267 -8.05 12.65 -3.69
N HIS A 268 -7.53 11.47 -3.95
CA HIS A 268 -6.20 11.03 -3.51
C HIS A 268 -5.21 10.79 -4.64
N GLU A 269 -5.54 11.19 -5.87
CA GLU A 269 -4.75 10.89 -7.07
C GLU A 269 -3.27 11.23 -6.88
N THR A 270 -2.96 12.38 -6.30
CA THR A 270 -1.58 12.79 -6.04
C THR A 270 -0.85 11.81 -5.12
N ILE A 271 -1.46 11.39 -4.00
CA ILE A 271 -0.81 10.43 -3.10
C ILE A 271 -0.77 9.04 -3.75
N THR A 272 -1.84 8.62 -4.42
CA THR A 272 -1.84 7.35 -5.16
C THR A 272 -0.69 7.30 -6.18
N LEU A 273 -0.42 8.40 -6.89
CA LEU A 273 0.72 8.51 -7.82
C LEU A 273 2.08 8.49 -7.11
N GLU A 274 2.19 9.10 -5.93
CA GLU A 274 3.41 9.04 -5.12
C GLU A 274 3.71 7.62 -4.65
N GLU A 275 2.69 6.91 -4.15
CA GLU A 275 2.82 5.51 -3.73
C GLU A 275 3.16 4.60 -4.90
N MET A 276 2.63 4.85 -6.10
CA MET A 276 3.05 4.12 -7.30
C MET A 276 4.53 4.31 -7.62
N LYS A 277 5.04 5.55 -7.57
CA LYS A 277 6.45 5.79 -7.90
C LYS A 277 7.41 5.04 -6.97
N ARG A 278 6.94 4.68 -5.78
CA ARG A 278 7.68 3.99 -4.73
C ARG A 278 7.36 2.51 -4.63
N GLU A 279 6.46 1.98 -5.46
CA GLU A 279 6.06 0.58 -5.36
C GLU A 279 7.16 -0.36 -5.87
N ASP A 280 7.36 -1.45 -5.14
CA ASP A 280 8.20 -2.57 -5.57
C ASP A 280 7.36 -3.65 -6.25
N ALA A 281 6.11 -3.82 -5.81
CA ALA A 281 5.13 -4.71 -6.40
C ALA A 281 3.71 -4.15 -6.26
N MET A 282 2.83 -4.58 -7.16
CA MET A 282 1.43 -4.17 -7.19
C MET A 282 0.51 -5.36 -7.39
N ILE A 283 -0.59 -5.40 -6.65
CA ILE A 283 -1.71 -6.32 -6.89
C ILE A 283 -2.84 -5.56 -7.57
N VAL A 284 -3.28 -6.03 -8.73
CA VAL A 284 -4.44 -5.51 -9.44
C VAL A 284 -5.60 -6.47 -9.25
N LEU A 285 -6.58 -6.05 -8.46
CA LEU A 285 -7.78 -6.82 -8.18
C LEU A 285 -8.86 -6.55 -9.24
N VAL A 286 -9.35 -7.63 -9.82
CA VAL A 286 -10.43 -7.66 -10.79
C VAL A 286 -11.60 -8.44 -10.18
N SER A 287 -12.81 -7.89 -10.26
CA SER A 287 -14.03 -8.60 -9.85
C SER A 287 -14.39 -9.64 -10.91
N ASP A 288 -14.94 -10.78 -10.48
CA ASP A 288 -15.46 -11.78 -11.41
C ASP A 288 -16.56 -11.24 -12.35
N ALA A 289 -16.45 -11.65 -13.62
CA ALA A 289 -17.27 -11.22 -14.74
C ALA A 289 -18.69 -11.80 -14.65
N GLY A 290 -19.65 -10.96 -14.30
CA GLY A 290 -21.07 -11.36 -14.24
C GLY A 290 -21.98 -10.36 -13.56
N ARG A 291 -21.44 -9.43 -12.77
CA ARG A 291 -22.18 -8.28 -12.23
C ARG A 291 -22.11 -7.09 -13.17
N GLN A 292 -22.96 -7.08 -14.19
CA GLN A 292 -23.23 -5.88 -15.01
C GLN A 292 -22.00 -5.31 -15.78
N ARG A 293 -22.22 -4.55 -16.86
CA ARG A 293 -21.15 -3.85 -17.62
C ARG A 293 -20.29 -2.89 -16.77
N VAL A 294 -20.76 -2.55 -15.57
CA VAL A 294 -20.17 -1.54 -14.70
C VAL A 294 -18.90 -2.04 -14.04
N ASP A 295 -18.83 -3.32 -13.67
CA ASP A 295 -17.65 -3.88 -13.01
C ASP A 295 -16.48 -4.12 -14.00
N GLU A 296 -16.81 -4.51 -15.25
CA GLU A 296 -15.85 -4.55 -16.38
C GLU A 296 -15.18 -3.18 -16.61
N MET A 297 -15.99 -2.10 -16.58
CA MET A 297 -15.48 -0.74 -16.71
C MET A 297 -14.55 -0.34 -15.56
N LYS A 298 -14.80 -0.78 -14.32
CA LYS A 298 -13.94 -0.46 -13.17
C LYS A 298 -12.58 -1.14 -13.26
N ALA A 299 -12.54 -2.42 -13.67
CA ALA A 299 -11.30 -3.15 -13.86
C ALA A 299 -10.44 -2.53 -14.98
N LEU A 300 -11.05 -2.21 -16.12
CA LEU A 300 -10.36 -1.52 -17.21
C LEU A 300 -9.89 -0.12 -16.82
N THR A 301 -10.67 0.61 -16.02
CA THR A 301 -10.26 1.94 -15.51
C THR A 301 -9.01 1.81 -14.62
N ALA A 302 -8.94 0.79 -13.77
CA ALA A 302 -7.76 0.52 -12.94
C ALA A 302 -6.49 0.37 -13.79
N VAL A 303 -6.59 -0.48 -14.80
CA VAL A 303 -5.44 -0.86 -15.61
C VAL A 303 -5.06 0.24 -16.59
N ASN A 304 -6.03 0.97 -17.14
CA ASN A 304 -5.75 2.16 -17.94
C ASN A 304 -5.01 3.22 -17.11
N TRP A 305 -5.43 3.42 -15.86
CA TRP A 305 -4.76 4.36 -14.98
C TRP A 305 -3.31 3.93 -14.68
N ILE A 306 -3.08 2.64 -14.42
CA ILE A 306 -1.72 2.08 -14.29
C ILE A 306 -0.92 2.29 -15.57
N LYS A 307 -1.53 2.04 -16.73
CA LYS A 307 -0.88 2.19 -18.03
C LYS A 307 -0.47 3.63 -18.30
N GLU A 308 -1.33 4.59 -17.99
CA GLU A 308 -1.10 6.02 -18.20
C GLU A 308 -0.07 6.60 -17.23
N ASN A 309 -0.02 6.12 -15.99
CA ASN A 309 0.78 6.74 -14.94
C ASN A 309 2.08 5.99 -14.61
N ARG A 310 2.13 4.68 -14.88
CA ARG A 310 3.29 3.84 -14.53
C ARG A 310 3.96 3.19 -15.73
N LEU A 311 3.19 2.76 -16.72
CA LEU A 311 3.74 2.03 -17.89
C LEU A 311 3.92 2.92 -19.12
N TYR A 312 3.53 4.19 -19.03
CA TYR A 312 3.56 5.12 -20.16
C TYR A 312 4.99 5.34 -20.67
N GLY A 313 5.17 5.16 -21.98
CA GLY A 313 6.46 5.31 -22.65
C GLY A 313 7.42 4.14 -22.49
N LEU A 314 7.10 3.13 -21.66
CA LEU A 314 7.93 1.93 -21.52
C LEU A 314 7.75 0.99 -22.72
N THR A 315 8.85 0.38 -23.18
CA THR A 315 8.85 -0.59 -24.28
C THR A 315 9.90 -1.68 -24.03
N GLY A 316 9.79 -2.82 -24.72
CA GLY A 316 10.79 -3.88 -24.67
C GLY A 316 11.05 -4.41 -23.24
N SER A 317 12.33 -4.48 -22.86
CA SER A 317 12.77 -4.98 -21.55
C SER A 317 12.21 -4.19 -20.38
N ASP A 318 12.08 -2.88 -20.52
CA ASP A 318 11.68 -2.00 -19.42
C ASP A 318 10.19 -2.18 -19.10
N LEU A 319 9.37 -2.39 -20.15
CA LEU A 319 7.97 -2.76 -19.98
C LEU A 319 7.83 -4.15 -19.37
N ASP A 320 8.65 -5.12 -19.80
CA ASP A 320 8.64 -6.46 -19.24
C ASP A 320 9.01 -6.46 -17.74
N GLU A 321 10.02 -5.68 -17.33
CA GLU A 321 10.42 -5.53 -15.93
C GLU A 321 9.32 -4.88 -15.10
N ALA A 322 8.71 -3.80 -15.60
CA ALA A 322 7.59 -3.15 -14.92
C ALA A 322 6.38 -4.08 -14.80
N ALA A 323 6.04 -4.83 -15.86
CA ALA A 323 4.95 -5.80 -15.86
C ALA A 323 5.21 -6.99 -14.93
N ALA A 324 6.48 -7.38 -14.72
CA ALA A 324 6.84 -8.45 -13.79
C ALA A 324 6.41 -8.14 -12.36
N LYS A 325 6.42 -6.85 -11.97
CA LYS A 325 6.03 -6.34 -10.65
C LYS A 325 4.51 -6.31 -10.40
N ILE A 326 3.70 -6.58 -11.43
CA ILE A 326 2.24 -6.45 -11.37
C ILE A 326 1.60 -7.84 -11.32
N PHE A 327 0.88 -8.14 -10.24
CA PHE A 327 0.18 -9.40 -9.99
C PHE A 327 -1.32 -9.19 -10.20
N VAL A 328 -1.93 -9.94 -11.12
CA VAL A 328 -3.38 -9.88 -11.37
C VAL A 328 -4.09 -10.90 -10.49
N VAL A 329 -5.10 -10.45 -9.75
CA VAL A 329 -5.89 -11.26 -8.84
C VAL A 329 -7.37 -11.10 -9.19
N VAL A 330 -8.05 -12.21 -9.40
CA VAL A 330 -9.48 -12.26 -9.71
C VAL A 330 -10.21 -12.73 -8.46
N ASN A 331 -11.10 -11.90 -7.91
CA ASN A 331 -11.87 -12.26 -6.73
C ASN A 331 -13.09 -13.09 -7.12
N GLY A 332 -13.05 -14.38 -6.79
CA GLY A 332 -13.98 -15.41 -7.25
C GLY A 332 -15.31 -15.49 -6.50
N GLY A 333 -15.78 -14.44 -5.81
CA GLY A 333 -16.94 -14.47 -4.88
C GLY A 333 -18.29 -14.98 -5.43
N ASN A 334 -18.40 -15.37 -6.70
CA ASN A 334 -19.56 -16.08 -7.23
C ASN A 334 -19.16 -17.48 -7.73
N VAL A 335 -18.73 -18.26 -6.75
CA VAL A 335 -17.88 -19.44 -6.87
C VAL A 335 -18.49 -20.51 -7.81
N ARG A 336 -19.82 -20.59 -8.01
CA ARG A 336 -20.42 -21.56 -8.97
C ARG A 336 -20.63 -21.04 -10.41
N GLN A 337 -20.95 -19.76 -10.62
CA GLN A 337 -21.14 -19.22 -11.98
C GLN A 337 -19.83 -18.93 -12.70
N ALA A 338 -18.79 -18.49 -11.98
CA ALA A 338 -17.44 -18.34 -12.52
C ALA A 338 -16.88 -19.68 -12.99
N PHE A 339 -17.11 -20.72 -12.19
CA PHE A 339 -16.51 -22.03 -12.35
C PHE A 339 -17.22 -22.91 -13.39
N ASP A 340 -18.55 -22.92 -13.40
CA ASP A 340 -19.32 -23.55 -14.48
C ASP A 340 -19.03 -22.87 -15.83
N ARG A 341 -18.70 -21.56 -15.86
CA ARG A 341 -18.31 -20.85 -17.10
C ARG A 341 -16.87 -21.14 -17.52
N LEU A 342 -15.93 -21.22 -16.58
CA LEU A 342 -14.52 -21.50 -16.87
C LEU A 342 -14.29 -22.97 -17.27
N ASN A 343 -15.07 -23.92 -16.74
CA ASN A 343 -15.00 -25.33 -17.14
C ASN A 343 -15.96 -25.75 -18.27
N SER A 344 -16.94 -24.91 -18.65
CA SER A 344 -17.78 -25.15 -19.84
C SER A 344 -17.17 -24.62 -21.15
N GLY A 345 -15.96 -24.06 -21.10
CA GLY A 345 -15.33 -23.43 -22.26
C GLY A 345 -16.02 -22.13 -22.69
N LEU A 346 -16.69 -21.40 -21.78
CA LEU A 346 -17.31 -20.12 -22.09
C LEU A 346 -16.28 -18.98 -22.08
N PRO A 347 -15.91 -18.39 -23.24
CA PRO A 347 -14.72 -17.56 -23.41
C PRO A 347 -14.72 -16.18 -22.74
N GLN A 348 -15.75 -15.76 -22.01
CA GLN A 348 -16.01 -14.33 -21.76
C GLN A 348 -15.29 -13.74 -20.53
N ALA A 349 -15.25 -14.45 -19.38
CA ALA A 349 -14.51 -13.99 -18.20
C ALA A 349 -12.99 -14.03 -18.43
N GLU A 350 -12.52 -15.09 -19.09
CA GLU A 350 -11.13 -15.21 -19.52
C GLU A 350 -10.76 -14.11 -20.52
N ARG A 351 -11.67 -13.73 -21.43
CA ARG A 351 -11.48 -12.57 -22.32
C ARG A 351 -11.29 -11.27 -21.56
N GLU A 352 -12.06 -11.01 -20.51
CA GLU A 352 -11.92 -9.77 -19.72
C GLU A 352 -10.56 -9.72 -19.02
N VAL A 353 -10.16 -10.79 -18.33
CA VAL A 353 -8.85 -10.86 -17.67
C VAL A 353 -7.72 -10.81 -18.72
N LYS A 354 -7.93 -11.40 -19.90
CA LYS A 354 -6.99 -11.32 -21.02
C LYS A 354 -6.88 -9.91 -21.60
N GLU A 355 -7.97 -9.17 -21.65
CA GLU A 355 -7.95 -7.76 -22.03
C GLU A 355 -7.20 -6.93 -20.98
N VAL A 356 -7.53 -7.08 -19.70
CA VAL A 356 -6.83 -6.43 -18.57
C VAL A 356 -5.33 -6.68 -18.64
N THR A 357 -4.90 -7.93 -18.72
CA THR A 357 -3.47 -8.29 -18.80
C THR A 357 -2.79 -7.73 -20.05
N ARG A 358 -3.48 -7.64 -21.19
CA ARG A 358 -2.96 -7.03 -22.41
C ARG A 358 -2.71 -5.53 -22.28
N TYR A 359 -3.49 -4.82 -21.45
CA TYR A 359 -3.23 -3.41 -21.13
C TYR A 359 -2.01 -3.23 -20.22
N ILE A 360 -1.63 -4.24 -19.43
CA ILE A 360 -0.40 -4.25 -18.65
C ILE A 360 0.80 -4.48 -19.58
N ALA A 361 0.85 -5.61 -20.28
CA ALA A 361 1.86 -5.86 -21.31
C ALA A 361 1.30 -6.79 -22.41
N PRO A 362 1.68 -6.59 -23.68
CA PRO A 362 1.14 -7.38 -24.79
C PRO A 362 1.36 -8.89 -24.67
N ASN A 363 2.44 -9.31 -24.02
CA ASN A 363 2.87 -10.70 -23.79
C ASN A 363 2.62 -11.18 -22.35
N TYR A 364 1.92 -10.41 -21.52
CA TYR A 364 1.73 -10.73 -20.10
C TYR A 364 1.11 -12.13 -19.93
N TRP A 365 0.10 -12.45 -20.75
CA TRP A 365 -0.64 -13.71 -20.65
C TRP A 365 0.26 -14.92 -20.88
N GLU A 366 1.09 -14.89 -21.93
CA GLU A 366 1.97 -15.99 -22.30
C GLU A 366 3.18 -16.07 -21.38
N ARG A 367 3.75 -14.92 -20.99
CA ARG A 367 4.97 -14.85 -20.18
C ARG A 367 4.74 -15.33 -18.75
N TYR A 368 3.58 -15.00 -18.17
CA TYR A 368 3.25 -15.32 -16.78
C TYR A 368 2.27 -16.47 -16.65
N ARG A 369 2.08 -17.29 -17.68
CA ARG A 369 1.07 -18.36 -17.75
C ARG A 369 1.07 -19.34 -16.56
N ASP A 370 2.16 -19.44 -15.80
CA ASP A 370 2.33 -20.37 -14.67
C ASP A 370 2.42 -19.62 -13.32
N ARG A 371 1.97 -18.36 -13.27
CA ARG A 371 2.07 -17.49 -12.08
C ARG A 371 1.06 -17.88 -10.99
N GLY A 372 -0.20 -18.12 -11.36
CA GLY A 372 -1.21 -18.76 -10.50
C GLY A 372 -1.23 -20.28 -10.71
N ASP A 373 -2.38 -20.93 -10.54
CA ASP A 373 -2.53 -22.34 -10.91
C ASP A 373 -2.77 -22.50 -12.43
N ASN A 374 -1.67 -22.72 -13.16
CA ASN A 374 -1.63 -22.93 -14.61
C ASN A 374 -2.30 -21.79 -15.43
N ARG A 375 -2.29 -20.57 -14.87
CA ARG A 375 -2.81 -19.36 -15.51
C ARG A 375 -2.04 -18.09 -15.06
N PRO A 376 -2.14 -16.97 -15.79
CA PRO A 376 -1.36 -15.76 -15.50
C PRO A 376 -1.87 -14.86 -14.37
N TYR A 377 -2.89 -15.32 -13.64
CA TYR A 377 -3.54 -14.60 -12.55
C TYR A 377 -3.90 -15.57 -11.42
N PHE A 378 -4.19 -15.04 -10.24
CA PHE A 378 -4.67 -15.84 -9.10
C PHE A 378 -6.19 -15.73 -9.01
N LEU A 379 -6.89 -16.84 -8.83
CA LEU A 379 -8.32 -16.85 -8.57
C LEU A 379 -8.54 -17.01 -7.07
N VAL A 380 -8.87 -15.92 -6.40
CA VAL A 380 -8.93 -15.91 -4.93
C VAL A 380 -10.34 -16.06 -4.40
N MET A 381 -10.52 -16.88 -3.35
CA MET A 381 -11.77 -16.99 -2.59
C MET A 381 -11.61 -16.36 -1.21
N THR A 382 -11.49 -15.03 -1.19
CA THR A 382 -11.07 -14.28 0.00
C THR A 382 -11.98 -14.44 1.22
N PRO A 383 -13.33 -14.48 1.11
CA PRO A 383 -14.19 -14.64 2.28
C PRO A 383 -13.98 -15.98 2.97
N SER A 384 -13.92 -17.07 2.18
CA SER A 384 -13.69 -18.41 2.71
C SER A 384 -12.30 -18.58 3.30
N ALA A 385 -11.28 -18.07 2.62
CA ALA A 385 -9.91 -18.09 3.12
C ALA A 385 -9.79 -17.34 4.45
N LEU A 386 -10.43 -16.18 4.60
CA LEU A 386 -10.39 -15.41 5.83
C LEU A 386 -11.16 -16.14 6.95
N TYR A 387 -12.36 -16.66 6.67
CA TYR A 387 -13.17 -17.37 7.67
C TYR A 387 -12.44 -18.55 8.29
N VAL A 388 -11.79 -19.40 7.48
CA VAL A 388 -11.06 -20.56 8.02
C VAL A 388 -9.72 -20.17 8.68
N GLN A 389 -9.17 -18.99 8.38
CA GLN A 389 -7.95 -18.47 9.02
C GLN A 389 -8.22 -17.76 10.35
N ASP A 390 -9.36 -17.07 10.47
CA ASP A 390 -9.71 -16.22 11.61
C ASP A 390 -11.21 -16.31 11.97
N PRO A 391 -11.73 -17.51 12.31
CA PRO A 391 -13.17 -17.76 12.43
C PRO A 391 -13.86 -16.94 13.51
N GLU A 392 -13.14 -16.55 14.56
CA GLU A 392 -13.69 -15.78 15.68
C GLU A 392 -13.93 -14.30 15.34
N ASN A 393 -13.17 -13.76 14.37
CA ASN A 393 -13.22 -12.34 14.02
C ASN A 393 -13.70 -12.08 12.59
N ALA A 394 -13.78 -13.10 11.74
CA ALA A 394 -14.29 -12.97 10.38
C ALA A 394 -15.79 -12.56 10.40
N PRO A 395 -16.25 -11.78 9.40
CA PRO A 395 -17.68 -11.45 9.28
C PRO A 395 -18.57 -12.69 9.26
N ASP A 396 -19.69 -12.67 10.00
CA ASP A 396 -20.62 -13.79 10.12
C ASP A 396 -21.12 -14.32 8.76
N GLU A 397 -21.29 -13.43 7.79
CA GLU A 397 -21.72 -13.78 6.44
C GLU A 397 -20.74 -14.72 5.72
N PHE A 398 -19.45 -14.69 6.06
CA PHE A 398 -18.41 -15.51 5.43
C PHE A 398 -18.53 -16.99 5.80
N ALA A 399 -19.11 -17.31 6.96
CA ALA A 399 -19.42 -18.69 7.33
C ALA A 399 -20.41 -19.31 6.32
N SER A 400 -21.51 -18.59 6.06
CA SER A 400 -22.55 -19.02 5.12
C SER A 400 -22.05 -19.08 3.68
N GLU A 401 -21.14 -18.18 3.30
CA GLU A 401 -20.49 -18.20 1.99
C GLU A 401 -19.55 -19.40 1.85
N THR A 402 -18.78 -19.71 2.89
CA THR A 402 -17.89 -20.87 2.93
C THR A 402 -18.66 -22.17 2.76
N GLU A 403 -19.81 -22.34 3.42
CA GLU A 403 -20.66 -23.51 3.23
C GLU A 403 -21.16 -23.66 1.78
N ARG A 404 -21.47 -22.54 1.10
CA ARG A 404 -21.88 -22.56 -0.31
C ARG A 404 -20.73 -22.98 -1.20
N ILE A 405 -19.51 -22.56 -0.89
CA ILE A 405 -18.28 -22.92 -1.60
C ILE A 405 -18.03 -24.42 -1.48
N ILE A 406 -18.10 -24.98 -0.26
CA ILE A 406 -17.98 -26.42 -0.03
C ILE A 406 -18.99 -27.21 -0.89
N LYS A 407 -20.26 -26.78 -0.91
CA LYS A 407 -21.31 -27.43 -1.71
C LYS A 407 -21.11 -27.27 -3.21
N ALA A 408 -20.53 -26.16 -3.65
CA ALA A 408 -20.29 -25.88 -5.06
C ALA A 408 -19.07 -26.62 -5.62
N PHE A 409 -18.05 -26.88 -4.79
CA PHE A 409 -16.75 -27.44 -5.16
C PHE A 409 -16.50 -28.82 -4.53
N ALA A 410 -17.57 -29.52 -4.17
CA ALA A 410 -17.48 -30.82 -3.52
C ALA A 410 -16.69 -31.84 -4.36
N ASP A 411 -16.70 -31.70 -5.69
CA ASP A 411 -15.93 -32.50 -6.64
C ASP A 411 -14.43 -32.19 -6.65
N GLN A 412 -14.03 -31.00 -6.18
CA GLN A 412 -12.65 -30.50 -6.23
C GLN A 412 -11.93 -30.58 -4.88
N LEU A 413 -12.71 -30.57 -3.80
CA LEU A 413 -12.18 -30.55 -2.42
C LEU A 413 -11.67 -31.93 -1.96
N GLY A 414 -11.95 -33.01 -2.71
CA GLY A 414 -11.52 -34.36 -2.35
C GLY A 414 -12.29 -34.94 -1.16
N GLN A 415 -11.61 -35.73 -0.32
CA GLN A 415 -12.21 -36.29 0.90
C GLN A 415 -12.04 -35.30 2.06
N ILE A 416 -13.12 -34.57 2.39
CA ILE A 416 -13.17 -33.57 3.47
C ILE A 416 -14.35 -33.82 4.40
N GLU A 417 -14.30 -33.26 5.60
CA GLU A 417 -15.46 -33.20 6.50
C GLU A 417 -16.34 -32.00 6.11
N ALA A 418 -17.21 -32.20 5.12
CA ALA A 418 -18.00 -31.13 4.51
C ALA A 418 -19.00 -30.43 5.48
N SER A 419 -19.31 -31.04 6.62
CA SER A 419 -20.16 -30.47 7.67
C SER A 419 -19.45 -29.49 8.58
N ASP A 420 -18.11 -29.52 8.62
CA ASP A 420 -17.30 -28.65 9.45
C ASP A 420 -16.23 -27.93 8.59
N PRO A 421 -16.50 -26.67 8.18
CA PRO A 421 -15.52 -25.85 7.46
C PRO A 421 -14.19 -25.66 8.20
N LEU A 422 -14.19 -25.82 9.53
CA LEU A 422 -13.02 -25.60 10.38
C LEU A 422 -12.25 -26.91 10.66
N HIS A 423 -12.78 -28.07 10.25
CA HIS A 423 -12.05 -29.32 10.32
C HIS A 423 -10.71 -29.18 9.57
N PRO A 424 -9.57 -29.66 10.10
CA PRO A 424 -8.25 -29.41 9.52
C PRO A 424 -8.12 -29.74 8.03
N ASP A 425 -8.68 -30.87 7.60
CA ASP A 425 -8.66 -31.29 6.18
C ASP A 425 -9.52 -30.38 5.30
N THR A 426 -10.71 -30.01 5.79
CA THR A 426 -11.62 -29.09 5.08
C THR A 426 -11.01 -27.70 4.95
N LYS A 427 -10.41 -27.19 6.04
CA LYS A 427 -9.67 -25.94 6.07
C LYS A 427 -8.50 -25.94 5.09
N ALA A 428 -7.69 -27.00 5.06
CA ALA A 428 -6.57 -27.12 4.15
C ALA A 428 -7.04 -27.13 2.67
N ALA A 429 -8.10 -27.88 2.37
CA ALA A 429 -8.68 -27.93 1.03
C ALA A 429 -9.26 -26.58 0.59
N LEU A 430 -9.98 -25.88 1.47
CA LEU A 430 -10.52 -24.54 1.19
C LEU A 430 -9.40 -23.51 0.97
N LEU A 431 -8.32 -23.57 1.76
CA LEU A 431 -7.18 -22.68 1.58
C LEU A 431 -6.47 -22.95 0.25
N ALA A 432 -6.28 -24.21 -0.14
CA ALA A 432 -5.72 -24.58 -1.43
C ALA A 432 -6.61 -24.09 -2.59
N LEU A 433 -7.92 -24.33 -2.51
CA LEU A 433 -8.90 -23.88 -3.51
C LEU A 433 -8.93 -22.34 -3.63
N SER A 434 -8.70 -21.63 -2.53
CA SER A 434 -8.76 -20.17 -2.50
C SER A 434 -7.55 -19.47 -3.13
N GLU A 435 -6.45 -20.17 -3.41
CA GLU A 435 -5.16 -19.64 -3.88
C GLU A 435 -4.54 -18.49 -3.06
N VAL A 436 -5.14 -18.06 -1.95
CA VAL A 436 -4.58 -17.03 -1.08
C VAL A 436 -3.19 -17.44 -0.54
N PRO A 437 -2.97 -18.70 -0.10
CA PRO A 437 -1.63 -19.16 0.28
C PRO A 437 -0.66 -19.15 -0.90
N LEU A 438 -1.09 -19.56 -2.10
CA LEU A 438 -0.26 -19.57 -3.30
C LEU A 438 0.15 -18.15 -3.70
N LEU A 439 -0.78 -17.19 -3.68
CA LEU A 439 -0.48 -15.77 -3.90
C LEU A 439 0.54 -15.25 -2.87
N ARG A 440 0.34 -15.55 -1.58
CA ARG A 440 1.27 -15.16 -0.51
C ARG A 440 2.67 -15.73 -0.75
N GLU A 441 2.77 -17.00 -1.15
CA GLU A 441 4.03 -17.66 -1.48
C GLU A 441 4.71 -16.98 -2.67
N ARG A 442 4.00 -16.77 -3.79
CA ARG A 442 4.55 -16.13 -5.00
C ARG A 442 5.00 -14.69 -4.76
N LEU A 443 4.27 -13.93 -3.96
CA LEU A 443 4.70 -12.59 -3.54
C LEU A 443 5.97 -12.66 -2.70
N THR A 444 6.04 -13.64 -1.79
CA THR A 444 7.21 -13.84 -0.93
C THR A 444 8.44 -14.23 -1.73
N GLU A 445 8.30 -15.13 -2.71
CA GLU A 445 9.35 -15.50 -3.65
C GLU A 445 9.81 -14.28 -4.46
N PHE A 446 8.86 -13.53 -5.02
CA PHE A 446 9.16 -12.35 -5.82
C PHE A 446 9.95 -11.29 -5.06
N ILE A 447 9.53 -10.96 -3.84
CA ILE A 447 10.21 -9.94 -3.01
C ILE A 447 11.63 -10.37 -2.61
N LYS A 448 11.88 -11.68 -2.47
CA LYS A 448 13.21 -12.22 -2.14
C LYS A 448 14.17 -12.28 -3.34
N THR A 449 13.67 -12.14 -4.56
CA THR A 449 14.45 -12.25 -5.80
C THR A 449 14.86 -10.86 -6.27
#